data_AF-A0A2S7K9S5-F1
#
_entry.id   AF-A0A2S7K9S5-F1
#
_cell.length_a   1.000
_cell.length_b   1.000
_cell.length_c   1.000
_cell.angle_alpha   90.00
_cell.angle_beta   90.00
_cell.angle_gamma   90.00
#
_symmetry.space_group_name_H-M   'P 1'
#
loop_
_entity.id
_entity.type
_entity.pdbx_description
1 polymer ?
#
loop_
_entity_poly.entity_id
_entity_poly.type
_entity_poly.pdbx_seq_one_letter_code
_entity_poly.pdbx_strand_id
1 'polypeptide(L)'
;MVAASFLLAQTPSARAADCAQESPRDKKAYTSAAVNLRGAPSTYGDILAALPEGQTVYAFGSYGDWSRVNVAALNVAGYIATRYISDECIEGREIARADLSNANIVAILLSQSQSRYSGSCPCPFYSDRAGRRCGARSAYSRPGGASPLCYKSDVTDAMIRSFRAEL
;
A
#
# COMPACT_ATOMS: atom_id res chain seq x y z
N MET A 1 -60.49 -8.64 -12.57
CA MET A 1 -59.35 -7.75 -12.26
C MET A 1 -58.29 -8.58 -11.56
N VAL A 2 -57.29 -9.06 -12.30
CA VAL A 2 -56.17 -9.80 -11.70
C VAL A 2 -55.08 -8.78 -11.42
N ALA A 3 -54.89 -8.43 -10.15
CA ALA A 3 -53.79 -7.58 -9.72
C ALA A 3 -52.50 -8.42 -9.84
N ALA A 4 -51.75 -8.20 -10.93
CA ALA A 4 -50.39 -8.72 -11.06
C ALA A 4 -49.52 -7.98 -10.02
N SER A 5 -49.28 -8.62 -8.89
CA SER A 5 -48.30 -8.17 -7.90
C SER A 5 -46.92 -8.29 -8.53
N PHE A 6 -46.36 -7.15 -8.93
CA PHE A 6 -44.97 -7.03 -9.32
C PHE A 6 -44.11 -7.16 -8.05
N LEU A 7 -43.51 -8.34 -7.85
CA LEU A 7 -42.37 -8.50 -6.95
C LEU A 7 -41.19 -7.70 -7.54
N LEU A 8 -40.88 -6.56 -6.94
CA LEU A 8 -39.65 -5.81 -7.21
C LEU A 8 -38.48 -6.66 -6.73
N ALA A 9 -37.79 -7.35 -7.64
CA ALA A 9 -36.47 -7.89 -7.36
C ALA A 9 -35.54 -6.70 -7.09
N GLN A 10 -35.03 -6.60 -5.87
CA GLN A 10 -34.06 -5.58 -5.48
C GLN A 10 -32.81 -5.77 -6.35
N THR A 11 -32.50 -4.80 -7.21
CA THR A 11 -31.25 -4.81 -7.99
C THR A 11 -30.07 -4.88 -7.03
N PRO A 12 -29.18 -5.88 -7.14
CA PRO A 12 -28.00 -5.95 -6.29
C PRO A 12 -27.17 -4.68 -6.46
N SER A 13 -26.62 -4.19 -5.36
CA SER A 13 -25.73 -3.04 -5.35
C SER A 13 -24.55 -3.28 -6.29
N ALA A 14 -24.10 -2.25 -7.02
CA ALA A 14 -22.93 -2.32 -7.88
C ALA A 14 -21.67 -2.84 -7.15
N ARG A 15 -21.62 -2.70 -5.81
CA ARG A 15 -20.54 -3.24 -4.95
C ARG A 15 -20.62 -4.76 -4.73
N ALA A 16 -21.84 -5.31 -4.65
CA ALA A 16 -22.06 -6.75 -4.54
C ALA A 16 -21.75 -7.47 -5.87
N ALA A 17 -22.01 -6.79 -7.00
CA ALA A 17 -21.69 -7.31 -8.33
C ALA A 17 -20.17 -7.45 -8.55
N ASP A 18 -19.35 -6.57 -7.95
CA ASP A 18 -17.88 -6.58 -8.08
C ASP A 18 -17.22 -7.75 -7.30
N CYS A 19 -17.87 -8.19 -6.21
CA CYS A 19 -17.50 -9.40 -5.47
C CYS A 19 -17.94 -10.70 -6.15
N ALA A 20 -18.90 -10.64 -7.06
CA ALA A 20 -19.43 -11.80 -7.77
C ALA A 20 -18.66 -12.13 -9.06
N GLN A 21 -17.68 -11.31 -9.45
CA GLN A 21 -16.83 -11.56 -10.61
C GLN A 21 -15.52 -12.25 -10.17
N GLU A 22 -15.33 -13.48 -10.62
CA GLU A 22 -14.06 -14.19 -10.46
C GLU A 22 -12.94 -13.38 -11.13
N SER A 23 -11.92 -13.01 -10.35
CA SER A 23 -10.86 -12.15 -10.86
C SER A 23 -9.79 -12.97 -11.56
N PRO A 24 -9.47 -12.71 -12.84
CA PRO A 24 -8.43 -13.43 -13.57
C PRO A 24 -7.01 -13.07 -13.13
N ARG A 25 -6.84 -12.22 -12.11
CA ARG A 25 -5.52 -11.89 -11.56
C ARG A 25 -5.16 -12.90 -10.48
N ASP A 26 -4.20 -13.75 -10.80
CA ASP A 26 -3.53 -14.61 -9.83
C ASP A 26 -3.20 -13.78 -8.58
N LYS A 27 -3.68 -14.24 -7.43
CA LYS A 27 -3.41 -13.68 -6.10
C LYS A 27 -4.15 -12.37 -5.72
N LYS A 28 -5.29 -12.07 -6.36
CA LYS A 28 -6.25 -11.10 -5.78
C LYS A 28 -6.75 -11.63 -4.43
N ALA A 29 -6.76 -10.78 -3.42
CA ALA A 29 -7.27 -11.09 -2.08
C ALA A 29 -7.89 -9.82 -1.46
N TYR A 30 -8.45 -9.97 -0.27
CA TYR A 30 -9.19 -8.93 0.44
C TYR A 30 -8.73 -8.84 1.89
N THR A 31 -8.79 -7.64 2.46
CA THR A 31 -8.54 -7.47 3.90
C THR A 31 -9.75 -7.94 4.70
N SER A 32 -9.56 -8.85 5.66
CA SER A 32 -10.65 -9.37 6.51
C SER A 32 -11.01 -8.52 7.72
N ALA A 33 -10.30 -7.41 7.92
CA ALA A 33 -10.58 -6.39 8.92
C ALA A 33 -9.84 -5.10 8.56
N ALA A 34 -10.10 -4.01 9.30
CA ALA A 34 -9.25 -2.82 9.23
C ALA A 34 -7.80 -3.16 9.63
N VAL A 35 -6.84 -2.87 8.75
CA VAL A 35 -5.44 -3.28 8.91
C VAL A 35 -4.47 -2.24 8.36
N ASN A 36 -3.28 -2.16 8.96
CA ASN A 36 -2.23 -1.27 8.48
C ASN A 36 -1.41 -1.95 7.36
N LEU A 37 -1.23 -1.25 6.25
CA LEU A 37 -0.19 -1.53 5.27
C LEU A 37 1.13 -0.95 5.77
N ARG A 38 2.17 -1.78 5.90
CA ARG A 38 3.47 -1.38 6.46
C ARG A 38 4.60 -1.41 5.43
N GLY A 39 5.60 -0.57 5.62
CA GLY A 39 6.79 -0.53 4.76
C GLY A 39 7.76 -1.70 4.95
N ALA A 40 7.64 -2.44 6.05
CA ALA A 40 8.44 -3.62 6.38
C ALA A 40 7.56 -4.73 7.01
N PRO A 41 7.95 -6.01 6.93
CA PRO A 41 7.25 -7.13 7.57
C PRO A 41 7.48 -7.13 9.09
N SER A 42 7.08 -6.06 9.76
CA SER A 42 7.30 -5.83 11.18
C SER A 42 6.31 -4.80 11.72
N THR A 43 5.94 -4.92 13.00
CA THR A 43 5.11 -3.92 13.69
C THR A 43 5.83 -2.58 13.91
N TYR A 44 7.15 -2.56 13.81
CA TYR A 44 7.97 -1.34 13.85
C TYR A 44 8.11 -0.67 12.48
N GLY A 45 7.66 -1.31 11.40
CA GLY A 45 7.67 -0.72 10.06
C GLY A 45 6.70 0.45 9.97
N ASP A 46 7.08 1.48 9.23
CA ASP A 46 6.25 2.67 8.98
C ASP A 46 4.88 2.28 8.42
N ILE A 47 3.83 2.98 8.87
CA ILE A 47 2.47 2.79 8.39
C ILE A 47 2.30 3.59 7.10
N LEU A 48 2.17 2.87 5.98
CA LEU A 48 1.96 3.44 4.65
C LEU A 48 0.49 3.80 4.42
N ALA A 49 -0.44 3.02 4.96
CA ALA A 49 -1.87 3.30 4.89
C ALA A 49 -2.62 2.50 5.98
N ALA A 50 -3.78 3.00 6.40
CA ALA A 50 -4.77 2.23 7.13
C ALA A 50 -5.84 1.76 6.14
N LEU A 51 -5.85 0.47 5.84
CA LEU A 51 -6.78 -0.13 4.89
C LEU A 51 -8.08 -0.52 5.62
N PRO A 52 -9.26 -0.18 5.07
CA PRO A 52 -10.54 -0.66 5.60
C PRO A 52 -10.71 -2.16 5.36
N GLU A 53 -11.65 -2.79 6.05
CA GLU A 53 -12.11 -4.13 5.71
C GLU A 53 -12.69 -4.18 4.29
N GLY A 54 -12.53 -5.31 3.61
CA GLY A 54 -12.92 -5.49 2.21
C GLY A 54 -12.04 -4.77 1.19
N GLN A 55 -10.92 -4.15 1.60
CA GLN A 55 -9.97 -3.56 0.66
C GLN A 55 -9.36 -4.64 -0.24
N THR A 56 -9.45 -4.43 -1.55
CA THR A 56 -8.77 -5.28 -2.54
C THR A 56 -7.26 -5.10 -2.45
N VAL A 57 -6.54 -6.22 -2.41
CA VAL A 57 -5.07 -6.29 -2.44
C VAL A 57 -4.61 -7.38 -3.39
N TYR A 58 -3.37 -7.29 -3.86
CA TYR A 58 -2.73 -8.35 -4.66
C TYR A 58 -1.53 -8.89 -3.90
N ALA A 59 -1.67 -10.06 -3.29
CA ALA A 59 -0.59 -10.69 -2.55
C ALA A 59 0.43 -11.30 -3.51
N PHE A 60 1.74 -11.13 -3.28
CA PHE A 60 2.74 -11.65 -4.22
C PHE A 60 4.00 -12.23 -3.57
N GLY A 61 4.09 -12.21 -2.24
CA GLY A 61 5.15 -12.90 -1.49
C GLY A 61 4.82 -13.04 -0.02
N SER A 62 5.55 -13.91 0.68
CA SER A 62 5.35 -14.20 2.10
C SER A 62 6.67 -14.10 2.87
N TYR A 63 6.62 -13.55 4.09
CA TYR A 63 7.75 -13.24 4.96
C TYR A 63 7.35 -13.53 6.41
N GLY A 64 7.43 -14.80 6.83
CA GLY A 64 6.88 -15.24 8.11
C GLY A 64 5.37 -14.98 8.18
N ASP A 65 4.92 -14.30 9.24
CA ASP A 65 3.50 -13.94 9.47
C ASP A 65 3.02 -12.74 8.64
N TRP A 66 3.81 -12.31 7.65
CA TRP A 66 3.50 -11.16 6.80
C TRP A 66 3.39 -11.57 5.33
N SER A 67 2.38 -11.03 4.65
CA SER A 67 2.28 -11.09 3.20
C SER A 67 2.70 -9.76 2.61
N ARG A 68 3.51 -9.81 1.56
CA ARG A 68 3.82 -8.67 0.71
C ARG A 68 2.71 -8.52 -0.31
N VAL A 69 2.10 -7.34 -0.34
CA VAL A 69 0.92 -7.04 -1.16
C VAL A 69 1.12 -5.77 -1.95
N ASN A 70 0.37 -5.63 -3.05
CA ASN A 70 0.20 -4.38 -3.79
C ASN A 70 -1.24 -3.90 -3.64
N VAL A 71 -1.41 -2.62 -3.29
CA VAL A 71 -2.72 -1.94 -3.26
C VAL A 71 -2.82 -1.09 -4.52
N ALA A 72 -3.59 -1.57 -5.51
CA ALA A 72 -3.65 -0.96 -6.83
C ALA A 72 -4.19 0.49 -6.79
N ALA A 73 -5.23 0.75 -5.99
CA ALA A 73 -5.82 2.09 -5.82
C ALA A 73 -4.84 3.15 -5.29
N LEU A 74 -3.74 2.73 -4.65
CA LEU A 74 -2.70 3.63 -4.16
C LEU A 74 -1.43 3.59 -5.03
N ASN A 75 -1.27 2.57 -5.87
CA ASN A 75 0.00 2.17 -6.50
C ASN A 75 1.12 2.02 -5.46
N VAL A 76 0.81 1.34 -4.35
CA VAL A 76 1.74 1.15 -3.23
C VAL A 76 1.84 -0.33 -2.90
N ALA A 77 3.08 -0.82 -2.84
CA ALA A 77 3.40 -2.13 -2.29
C ALA A 77 3.85 -2.00 -0.83
N GLY A 78 3.49 -2.99 -0.01
CA GLY A 78 3.86 -3.04 1.39
C GLY A 78 3.59 -4.42 1.99
N TYR A 79 3.47 -4.47 3.31
CA TYR A 79 3.29 -5.69 4.08
C TYR A 79 2.05 -5.60 4.97
N ILE A 80 1.26 -6.67 4.97
CA ILE A 80 0.09 -6.86 5.83
C ILE A 80 0.31 -8.16 6.60
N ALA A 81 -0.10 -8.22 7.87
CA ALA A 81 -0.04 -9.48 8.61
C ALA A 81 -1.00 -10.49 7.97
N THR A 82 -0.51 -11.69 7.63
CA THR A 82 -1.21 -12.69 6.81
C THR A 82 -2.60 -13.04 7.36
N ARG A 83 -2.78 -13.00 8.68
CA ARG A 83 -4.06 -13.24 9.36
C ARG A 83 -5.22 -12.30 8.95
N TYR A 84 -4.90 -11.19 8.30
CA TYR A 84 -5.87 -10.21 7.82
C TYR A 84 -6.12 -10.29 6.31
N ILE A 85 -5.65 -11.34 5.64
CA ILE A 85 -5.86 -11.56 4.21
C ILE A 85 -6.83 -12.73 4.04
N SER A 86 -7.86 -12.50 3.22
CA SER A 86 -8.87 -13.48 2.83
C SER A 86 -8.92 -13.59 1.31
N ASP A 87 -9.10 -14.81 0.80
CA ASP A 87 -9.39 -15.03 -0.62
C ASP A 87 -10.88 -14.82 -0.93
N GLU A 88 -11.73 -14.82 0.10
CA GLU A 88 -13.15 -14.51 -0.03
C GLU A 88 -13.35 -13.01 -0.22
N CYS A 89 -14.19 -12.64 -1.20
CA CYS A 89 -14.58 -11.25 -1.34
C CYS A 89 -15.39 -10.80 -0.14
N ILE A 90 -14.93 -9.71 0.48
CA ILE A 90 -15.61 -9.07 1.60
C ILE A 90 -16.09 -7.72 1.11
N GLU A 91 -17.39 -7.47 1.21
CA GLU A 91 -17.95 -6.18 0.82
C GLU A 91 -17.38 -5.08 1.72
N GLY A 92 -16.75 -4.09 1.10
CA GLY A 92 -16.09 -3.02 1.82
C GLY A 92 -15.98 -1.75 1.00
N ARG A 93 -15.31 -0.75 1.57
CA ARG A 93 -14.95 0.47 0.85
C ARG A 93 -13.52 0.33 0.34
N GLU A 94 -13.26 0.76 -0.88
CA GLU A 94 -11.89 0.94 -1.37
C GLU A 94 -11.34 2.30 -0.91
N ILE A 95 -10.05 2.34 -0.55
CA ILE A 95 -9.35 3.57 -0.19
C ILE A 95 -8.88 4.32 -1.44
N ALA A 96 -9.01 5.65 -1.44
CA ALA A 96 -8.42 6.51 -2.46
C ALA A 96 -7.15 7.21 -1.94
N ARG A 97 -6.25 7.60 -2.85
CA ARG A 97 -5.05 8.41 -2.50
C ARG A 97 -5.42 9.71 -1.78
N ALA A 98 -6.59 10.27 -2.06
CA ALA A 98 -7.12 11.47 -1.42
C ALA A 98 -7.47 11.25 0.07
N ASP A 99 -7.72 10.02 0.52
CA ASP A 99 -8.07 9.71 1.91
C ASP A 99 -6.84 9.58 2.83
N LEU A 100 -5.64 9.45 2.25
CA LEU A 100 -4.42 9.27 3.03
C LEU A 100 -4.05 10.53 3.79
N SER A 101 -3.53 10.35 5.00
CA SER A 101 -2.94 11.46 5.77
C SER A 101 -1.62 11.92 5.13
N ASN A 102 -1.22 13.16 5.39
CA ASN A 102 0.09 13.64 4.93
C ASN A 102 1.24 12.80 5.49
N ALA A 103 1.11 12.29 6.73
CA ALA A 103 2.11 11.39 7.32
C ALA A 103 2.24 10.07 6.54
N ASN A 104 1.12 9.50 6.09
CA ASN A 104 1.14 8.29 5.26
C ASN A 104 1.77 8.56 3.89
N ILE A 105 1.40 9.68 3.24
CA ILE A 105 1.98 10.06 1.94
C ILE A 105 3.49 10.29 2.06
N VAL A 106 3.95 10.96 3.12
CA VAL A 106 5.39 11.13 3.40
C VAL A 106 6.07 9.77 3.56
N ALA A 107 5.50 8.84 4.33
CA ALA A 107 6.06 7.50 4.51
C ALA A 107 6.11 6.71 3.18
N ILE A 108 5.08 6.82 2.35
CA ILE A 108 5.03 6.21 1.02
C ILE A 108 6.14 6.77 0.13
N LEU A 109 6.27 8.10 0.03
CA LEU A 109 7.27 8.74 -0.82
C LEU A 109 8.69 8.38 -0.40
N LEU A 110 8.97 8.37 0.91
CA LEU A 110 10.25 7.91 1.46
C LEU A 110 10.52 6.45 1.09
N SER A 111 9.57 5.55 1.34
CA SER A 111 9.71 4.11 1.05
C SER A 111 9.91 3.84 -0.44
N GLN A 112 9.16 4.53 -1.32
CA GLN A 112 9.31 4.38 -2.77
C GLN A 112 10.64 4.92 -3.27
N SER A 113 11.07 6.09 -2.78
CA SER A 113 12.35 6.67 -3.19
C SER A 113 13.52 5.76 -2.80
N GLN A 114 13.49 5.23 -1.57
CA GLN A 114 14.54 4.35 -1.06
C GLN A 114 14.54 2.98 -1.74
N SER A 115 13.37 2.42 -2.06
CA SER A 115 13.27 1.10 -2.73
C SER A 115 13.59 1.12 -4.22
N ARG A 116 13.38 2.26 -4.91
CA ARG A 116 13.76 2.43 -6.32
C ARG A 116 15.27 2.57 -6.52
N TYR A 117 16.00 2.95 -5.47
CA TYR A 117 17.46 3.03 -5.53
C TYR A 117 18.08 1.63 -5.59
N SER A 118 18.88 1.36 -6.62
CA SER A 118 19.45 0.03 -6.89
C SER A 118 20.69 -0.32 -6.05
N GLY A 119 21.29 0.66 -5.37
CA GLY A 119 22.51 0.46 -4.55
C GLY A 119 22.22 0.12 -3.08
N SER A 120 23.23 -0.39 -2.37
CA SER A 120 23.09 -0.81 -0.96
C SER A 120 22.92 0.34 0.04
N CYS A 121 23.28 1.57 -0.33
CA CYS A 121 23.33 2.73 0.57
C CYS A 121 22.56 3.93 0.00
N PRO A 122 21.22 3.88 -0.09
CA PRO A 122 20.43 5.04 -0.49
C PRO A 122 20.59 6.18 0.54
N CYS A 123 20.42 5.87 1.82
CA CYS A 123 20.35 6.85 2.90
C CYS A 123 21.45 6.69 3.96
N PRO A 124 21.77 7.75 4.73
CA PRO A 124 22.88 7.72 5.69
C PRO A 124 22.67 6.73 6.84
N PHE A 125 21.42 6.52 7.23
CA PHE A 125 21.04 5.64 8.33
C PHE A 125 20.88 4.16 7.93
N TYR A 126 20.98 3.84 6.64
CA TYR A 126 20.98 2.45 6.17
C TYR A 126 22.28 1.75 6.57
N SER A 127 22.24 0.42 6.60
CA SER A 127 23.43 -0.42 6.73
C SER A 127 23.69 -1.18 5.43
N ASP A 128 24.97 -1.35 5.08
CA ASP A 128 25.37 -2.18 3.96
C ASP A 128 25.25 -3.68 4.28
N ARG A 129 25.53 -4.54 3.29
CA ARG A 129 25.50 -6.01 3.44
C ARG A 129 26.48 -6.54 4.50
N ALA A 130 27.50 -5.75 4.87
CA ALA A 130 28.44 -6.09 5.93
C ALA A 130 28.00 -5.53 7.30
N GLY A 131 26.80 -4.95 7.40
CA GLY A 131 26.24 -4.39 8.63
C GLY A 131 26.78 -3.01 8.99
N ARG A 132 27.59 -2.38 8.15
CA ARG A 132 28.16 -1.05 8.44
C ARG A 132 27.16 0.03 8.07
N ARG A 133 26.99 1.02 8.96
CA ARG A 133 26.20 2.22 8.64
C ARG A 133 26.78 2.93 7.42
N CYS A 134 25.92 3.34 6.49
CA CYS A 134 26.31 4.02 5.27
C CYS A 134 26.92 5.40 5.58
N GLY A 135 26.24 6.21 6.38
CA GLY A 135 26.67 7.56 6.73
C GLY A 135 27.02 8.38 5.48
N ALA A 136 28.22 8.98 5.48
CA ALA A 136 28.74 9.80 4.38
C ALA A 136 28.91 9.05 3.05
N ARG A 137 28.92 7.70 3.04
CA ARG A 137 29.02 6.90 1.80
C ARG A 137 27.68 6.75 1.06
N SER A 138 26.58 7.14 1.70
CA SER A 138 25.25 7.03 1.11
C SER A 138 25.11 7.88 -0.15
N ALA A 139 24.18 7.49 -1.02
CA ALA A 139 23.84 8.29 -2.19
C ALA A 139 23.46 9.71 -1.78
N TYR A 140 22.62 9.84 -0.76
CA TYR A 140 22.18 11.12 -0.21
C TYR A 140 23.34 12.04 0.25
N SER A 141 24.35 11.49 0.94
CA SER A 141 25.39 12.33 1.56
C SER A 141 26.65 12.51 0.73
N ARG A 142 26.97 11.59 -0.19
CA ARG A 142 28.26 11.63 -0.89
C ARG A 142 28.28 12.70 -1.99
N PRO A 143 29.42 13.35 -2.27
CA PRO A 143 29.56 14.26 -3.40
C PRO A 143 29.21 13.55 -4.73
N GLY A 144 28.34 14.17 -5.54
CA GLY A 144 27.87 13.60 -6.81
C GLY A 144 26.99 12.35 -6.67
N GLY A 145 26.48 12.06 -5.48
CA GLY A 145 25.53 10.97 -5.25
C GLY A 145 24.13 11.26 -5.80
N ALA A 146 23.29 10.23 -5.85
CA ALA A 146 21.87 10.40 -6.16
C ALA A 146 21.15 11.05 -4.96
N SER A 147 19.97 11.63 -5.20
CA SER A 147 19.19 12.31 -4.17
C SER A 147 17.89 11.55 -3.84
N PRO A 148 17.96 10.34 -3.22
CA PRO A 148 16.76 9.71 -2.70
C PRO A 148 16.19 10.53 -1.53
N LEU A 149 14.90 10.39 -1.27
CA LEU A 149 14.25 10.97 -0.10
C LEU A 149 14.61 10.11 1.12
N CYS A 150 15.30 10.71 2.08
CA CYS A 150 15.79 10.02 3.26
C CYS A 150 15.09 10.49 4.54
N TYR A 151 14.63 11.74 4.57
CA TYR A 151 14.02 12.36 5.73
C TYR A 151 12.66 12.96 5.40
N LYS A 152 11.79 13.07 6.41
CA LYS A 152 10.47 13.68 6.25
C LYS A 152 10.55 15.12 5.71
N SER A 153 11.62 15.84 6.06
CA SER A 153 11.92 17.19 5.56
C SER A 153 12.23 17.25 4.07
N ASP A 154 12.63 16.14 3.45
CA ASP A 154 12.89 16.08 2.00
C ASP A 154 11.57 16.05 1.20
N VAL A 155 10.44 15.77 1.86
CA VAL A 155 9.12 15.71 1.22
C VAL A 155 8.44 17.08 1.28
N THR A 156 8.20 17.66 0.10
CA THR A 156 7.52 18.95 -0.02
C THR A 156 6.00 18.79 -0.14
N ASP A 157 5.25 19.85 0.18
CA ASP A 157 3.80 19.86 -0.02
C ASP A 157 3.41 19.66 -1.49
N ALA A 158 4.25 20.10 -2.42
CA ALA A 158 4.03 19.87 -3.85
C ALA A 158 4.03 18.36 -4.17
N MET A 159 4.96 17.59 -3.59
CA MET A 159 5.00 16.15 -3.77
C MET A 159 3.78 15.47 -3.17
N ILE A 160 3.32 15.93 -2.00
CA ILE A 160 2.09 15.41 -1.38
C ILE A 160 0.87 15.69 -2.26
N ARG A 161 0.76 16.90 -2.81
CA ARG A 161 -0.33 17.27 -3.73
C ARG A 161 -0.29 16.44 -5.02
N SER A 162 0.89 16.27 -5.61
CA SER A 162 1.05 15.43 -6.80
C SER A 162 0.62 14.00 -6.53
N PHE A 163 1.04 13.42 -5.40
CA PHE A 163 0.64 12.06 -5.03
C PHE A 163 -0.90 11.90 -4.95
N ARG A 164 -1.61 12.88 -4.38
CA ARG A 164 -3.08 12.86 -4.30
C ARG A 164 -3.75 12.99 -5.67
N ALA A 165 -3.11 13.66 -6.63
CA ALA A 165 -3.67 13.97 -7.94
C ALA A 165 -3.40 12.90 -9.01
N GLU A 166 -2.52 11.93 -8.74
CA GLU A 166 -2.30 10.80 -9.64
C GLU A 166 -3.53 9.88 -9.63
N LEU A 167 -4.13 9.66 -10.80
CA LEU A 167 -5.24 8.75 -11.04
C LEU A 167 -4.77 7.30 -11.23
#